data_AF-A0A6B3GD19-F1
#
_entry.id   AF-A0A6B3GD19-F1
#
_cell.length_a   1.000
_cell.length_b   1.000
_cell.length_c   1.000
_cell.angle_alpha   90.00
_cell.angle_beta   90.00
_cell.angle_gamma   90.00
#
_symmetry.space_group_name_H-M   'P 1'
#
loop_
_entity.id
_entity.type
_entity.pdbx_description
1 polymer ?
#
loop_
_entity_poly.entity_id
_entity_poly.type
_entity_poly.pdbx_seq_one_letter_code
_entity_poly.pdbx_strand_id
1 'polypeptide(L)'
;AGDMDVVAEVDGELIAEVLATATGIPVFKLTEEESSRLLRMEDELHKRVIGQKDAIKALSQAIRRTRAGLKDPKRPGGSFIFAGPS
;
A
#
# COMPACT_ATOMS: atom_id res chain seq x y z
N ALA A 1 -29.71 -34.86 -8.36
CA ALA A 1 -29.42 -34.90 -6.90
C ALA A 1 -27.93 -34.69 -6.73
N GLY A 2 -27.40 -33.63 -6.15
CA GLY A 2 -27.97 -32.37 -5.70
C GLY A 2 -26.77 -31.44 -5.63
N ASP A 3 -26.71 -30.44 -6.50
CA ASP A 3 -25.73 -29.36 -6.43
C ASP A 3 -26.49 -28.17 -5.83
N MET A 4 -26.90 -28.34 -4.57
CA MET A 4 -27.64 -27.34 -3.83
C MET A 4 -26.64 -26.42 -3.16
N ASP A 5 -26.63 -25.18 -3.64
CA ASP A 5 -26.52 -23.97 -2.81
C ASP A 5 -25.58 -24.10 -1.61
N VAL A 6 -24.28 -24.25 -1.89
CA VAL A 6 -23.33 -23.63 -0.97
C VAL A 6 -23.57 -22.14 -1.18
N VAL A 7 -24.29 -21.51 -0.24
CA VAL A 7 -24.39 -20.05 -0.19
C VAL A 7 -22.96 -19.56 -0.09
N ALA A 8 -22.37 -19.21 -1.23
CA ALA A 8 -21.07 -18.59 -1.30
C ALA A 8 -21.26 -17.23 -0.63
N GLU A 9 -20.91 -17.18 0.64
CA GLU A 9 -21.05 -15.97 1.43
C GLU A 9 -20.18 -14.91 0.78
N VAL A 10 -20.83 -13.85 0.26
CA VAL A 10 -20.12 -12.75 -0.38
C VAL A 10 -19.53 -11.90 0.73
N ASP A 11 -18.27 -12.14 1.04
CA ASP A 11 -17.52 -11.35 1.99
C ASP A 11 -16.72 -10.24 1.28
N GLY A 12 -16.15 -9.32 2.08
CA GLY A 12 -15.35 -8.22 1.54
C GLY A 12 -14.06 -8.68 0.87
N GLU A 13 -13.60 -9.90 1.13
CA GLU A 13 -12.38 -10.48 0.54
C GLU A 13 -12.64 -10.94 -0.89
N LEU A 14 -13.78 -11.59 -1.12
CA LEU A 14 -14.24 -11.99 -2.43
C LEU A 14 -14.50 -10.78 -3.34
N ILE A 15 -15.15 -9.73 -2.80
CA ILE A 15 -15.37 -8.48 -3.55
C ILE A 15 -14.04 -7.82 -3.91
N ALA A 16 -13.09 -7.81 -2.97
CA ALA A 16 -11.76 -7.27 -3.17
C ALA A 16 -10.97 -8.02 -4.24
N GLU A 17 -10.98 -9.35 -4.25
CA GLU A 17 -10.30 -10.18 -5.23
C GLU A 17 -10.81 -9.94 -6.66
N VAL A 18 -12.13 -9.84 -6.82
CA VAL A 18 -12.77 -9.52 -8.11
C VAL A 18 -12.35 -8.13 -8.58
N LEU A 19 -12.34 -7.12 -7.70
CA LEU A 19 -11.90 -5.77 -8.03
C LEU A 19 -10.41 -5.69 -8.36
N ALA A 20 -9.55 -6.44 -7.67
CA ALA A 20 -8.12 -6.52 -7.99
C ALA A 20 -7.91 -7.11 -9.39
N THR A 21 -8.61 -8.18 -9.72
CA THR A 21 -8.53 -8.83 -11.03
C THR A 21 -9.02 -7.90 -12.14
N ALA A 22 -10.11 -7.17 -11.90
CA ALA A 22 -10.68 -6.24 -12.88
C ALA A 22 -9.84 -4.97 -13.09
N THR A 23 -9.20 -4.44 -12.03
CA THR A 23 -8.47 -3.15 -12.09
C THR A 23 -6.95 -3.31 -12.22
N GLY A 24 -6.42 -4.50 -11.96
CA GLY A 24 -4.98 -4.74 -11.82
C GLY A 24 -4.37 -4.12 -10.56
N ILE A 25 -5.18 -3.52 -9.68
CA ILE A 25 -4.73 -2.90 -8.43
C ILE A 25 -4.96 -3.91 -7.31
N PRO A 26 -3.91 -4.51 -6.73
CA PRO A 26 -4.10 -5.57 -5.75
C PRO A 26 -4.71 -4.99 -4.48
N VAL A 27 -5.74 -5.65 -3.96
CA VAL A 27 -6.39 -5.25 -2.71
C VAL A 27 -5.57 -5.79 -1.55
N PHE A 28 -4.51 -5.06 -1.20
CA PHE A 28 -3.68 -5.42 -0.06
C PHE A 28 -4.37 -4.99 1.24
N LYS A 29 -4.87 -5.95 2.03
CA LYS A 29 -5.03 -5.75 3.47
C LYS A 29 -3.63 -5.62 4.07
N LEU A 30 -3.42 -4.64 4.95
CA LEU A 30 -2.15 -4.45 5.64
C LEU A 30 -1.86 -5.70 6.48
N THR A 31 -0.88 -6.50 6.08
CA THR A 31 -0.44 -7.62 6.93
C THR A 31 0.35 -7.09 8.13
N GLU A 32 0.43 -7.87 9.21
CA GLU A 32 1.25 -7.52 10.38
C GLU A 32 2.73 -7.35 9.99
N GLU A 33 3.21 -8.18 9.05
CA GLU A 33 4.56 -8.08 8.48
C GLU A 33 4.76 -6.77 7.69
N GLU A 34 3.81 -6.39 6.83
CA GLU A 34 3.86 -5.11 6.11
C GLU A 34 3.84 -3.91 7.05
N SER A 35 3.05 -3.98 8.13
CA SER A 35 2.99 -2.95 9.16
C SER A 35 4.35 -2.77 9.83
N SER A 36 5.03 -3.87 10.17
CA SER A 36 6.38 -3.83 10.73
C SER A 36 7.41 -3.23 9.77
N ARG A 37 7.31 -3.52 8.47
CA ARG A 37 8.18 -2.93 7.43
C ARG A 37 7.93 -1.44 7.25
N LEU A 38 6.67 -0.99 7.33
CA LEU A 38 6.31 0.43 7.25
C LEU A 38 6.85 1.27 8.41
N LEU A 39 6.94 0.68 9.60
CA LEU A 39 7.53 1.30 10.78
C LEU A 39 9.05 1.48 10.65
N ARG A 40 9.72 0.58 9.92
CA ARG A 40 11.17 0.60 9.68
C ARG A 40 11.57 1.10 8.30
N MET A 41 10.63 1.73 7.58
CA MET A 41 10.80 2.07 6.17
C MET A 41 12.00 2.98 5.92
N GLU A 42 12.21 3.99 6.76
CA GLU A 42 13.37 4.89 6.66
C GLU A 42 14.70 4.13 6.80
N ASP A 43 14.80 3.21 7.76
CA ASP A 43 16.01 2.42 8.01
C ASP A 43 16.30 1.47 6.84
N GLU A 44 15.27 0.82 6.31
CA GLU A 44 15.39 -0.06 5.14
C GLU A 44 15.84 0.69 3.88
N LEU A 45 15.32 1.91 3.66
CA LEU A 45 15.75 2.76 2.55
C LEU A 45 17.20 3.23 2.71
N HIS A 46 17.62 3.51 3.95
CA HIS A 46 18.99 3.92 4.24
C HIS A 46 20.05 2.84 4.02
N LYS A 47 19.66 1.55 3.94
CA LYS A 47 20.59 0.48 3.53
C LYS A 47 21.09 0.66 2.08
N ARG A 48 20.35 1.39 1.25
CA ARG A 48 20.68 1.61 -0.18
C ARG A 48 20.92 3.08 -0.51
N VAL A 49 20.28 4.00 0.21
CA VAL A 49 20.36 5.44 -0.03
C VAL A 49 21.09 6.13 1.11
N ILE A 50 22.29 6.62 0.82
CA ILE A 50 23.12 7.35 1.77
C ILE A 50 22.70 8.83 1.74
N GLY A 51 22.48 9.44 2.91
CA GLY A 51 22.03 10.83 3.02
C GLY A 51 20.54 11.00 2.71
N GLN A 52 20.15 12.18 2.19
CA GLN A 52 18.77 12.47 1.76
C GLN A 52 17.68 12.20 2.82
N LYS A 53 17.99 12.46 4.10
CA LYS A 53 17.12 12.16 5.25
C LYS A 53 15.71 12.76 5.10
N ASP A 54 15.63 14.00 4.63
CA ASP A 54 14.34 14.70 4.49
C ASP A 54 13.48 14.12 3.35
N ALA A 55 14.10 13.77 2.22
CA ALA A 55 13.41 13.14 1.11
C ALA A 55 12.87 11.74 1.50
N ILE A 56 13.70 10.94 2.17
CA ILE A 56 13.33 9.60 2.66
C ILE A 56 12.19 9.70 3.68
N LYS A 57 12.27 10.65 4.63
CA LYS A 57 11.22 10.89 5.62
C LYS A 57 9.90 11.31 4.95
N ALA A 58 9.95 12.20 3.96
CA ALA A 58 8.76 12.66 3.24
C ALA A 58 8.07 11.53 2.45
N LEU A 59 8.86 10.68 1.78
CA LEU A 59 8.37 9.49 1.09
C LEU A 59 7.70 8.50 2.06
N SER A 60 8.41 8.16 3.14
CA SER A 60 7.94 7.19 4.13
C SER A 60 6.64 7.64 4.79
N GLN A 61 6.52 8.95 5.10
CA GLN A 61 5.29 9.53 5.64
C GLN A 61 4.12 9.45 4.65
N ALA A 62 4.33 9.74 3.37
CA ALA A 62 3.26 9.66 2.36
C ALA A 62 2.75 8.22 2.16
N ILE A 63 3.67 7.25 2.13
CA ILE A 63 3.33 5.84 2.01
C ILE A 63 2.54 5.38 3.25
N ARG A 64 3.00 5.72 4.46
CA ARG A 64 2.26 5.41 5.70
C ARG A 64 0.86 6.01 5.73
N ARG A 65 0.69 7.28 5.33
CA ARG A 65 -0.65 7.91 5.23
C ARG A 65 -1.56 7.17 4.26
N THR A 66 -1.02 6.76 3.11
CA THR A 66 -1.77 6.01 2.10
C THR A 66 -2.23 4.66 2.62
N ARG A 67 -1.32 3.94 3.30
CA ARG A 67 -1.58 2.62 3.86
C ARG A 67 -2.50 2.63 5.08
N ALA A 68 -2.46 3.69 5.87
CA ALA A 68 -3.37 3.90 7.00
C ALA A 68 -4.76 4.43 6.59
N GLY A 69 -5.03 4.62 5.30
CA GLY A 69 -6.30 5.18 4.82
C GLY A 69 -6.50 6.66 5.14
N LEU A 70 -5.43 7.37 5.55
CA LEU A 70 -5.46 8.79 5.93
C LEU A 70 -5.22 9.73 4.74
N LYS A 71 -5.19 9.21 3.51
CA LYS A 71 -5.04 10.03 2.30
C LYS A 71 -6.40 10.44 1.73
N ASP A 72 -6.41 11.55 0.99
CA ASP A 72 -7.56 11.91 0.16
C ASP A 72 -7.76 10.84 -0.95
N PRO A 73 -8.93 10.20 -1.05
CA PRO A 73 -9.21 9.18 -2.07
C PRO A 73 -9.16 9.75 -3.50
N LYS A 74 -9.36 11.06 -3.69
CA LYS A 74 -9.32 11.72 -5.01
C LYS A 74 -7.91 12.12 -5.44
N ARG A 75 -6.89 11.88 -4.62
CA ARG A 75 -5.49 12.28 -4.92
C ARG A 75 -4.53 11.08 -4.87
N PRO A 76 -3.39 11.16 -5.59
CA PRO A 76 -2.30 10.19 -5.45
C PRO A 76 -1.83 10.09 -3.99
N GLY A 77 -1.34 8.91 -3.59
CA GLY A 77 -0.83 8.69 -2.22
C GLY A 77 0.38 9.56 -1.86
N GLY A 78 1.12 10.00 -2.86
CA GLY A 78 2.16 11.01 -2.79
C GLY A 78 2.51 11.49 -4.19
N SER A 79 2.99 12.74 -4.29
CA SER A 79 3.52 13.33 -5.52
C SER A 79 4.84 13.99 -5.17
N PHE A 80 5.91 13.63 -5.88
CA PHE A 80 7.27 14.01 -5.57
C PHE A 80 8.00 14.42 -6.84
N ILE A 81 8.84 15.45 -6.73
CA ILE A 81 9.80 15.83 -7.75
C ILE A 81 11.18 15.63 -7.15
N PHE A 82 12.00 14.80 -7.78
CA PHE A 82 13.40 14.61 -7.41
C PHE A 82 14.25 15.50 -8.31
N ALA A 83 14.95 16.44 -7.69
CA ALA A 83 15.87 17.34 -8.37
C ALA A 83 17.23 17.27 -7.66
N GLY A 84 18.28 17.14 -8.44
CA GLY A 84 19.66 17.03 -7.95
C GLY A 84 20.64 16.94 -9.13
N PRO A 85 21.95 17.10 -8.87
CA PRO A 85 22.96 16.86 -9.88
C PRO A 85 22.93 15.41 -10.38
N SER A 86 23.43 15.18 -11.60
CA SER A 86 23.63 13.84 -12.17
C SER A 86 24.70 13.05 -11.42
#